data_AF-A0AB74B8R4-F1
#
_entry.id   AF-A0AB74B8R4-F1
#
_cell.length_a   1.000
_cell.length_b   1.000
_cell.length_c   1.000
_cell.angle_alpha   90.00
_cell.angle_beta   90.00
_cell.angle_gamma   90.00
#
_symmetry.space_group_name_H-M   'P 1'
#
loop_
_entity.id
_entity.type
_entity.pdbx_description
1 polymer ?
#
loop_
_entity_poly.entity_id
_entity_poly.type
_entity_poly.pdbx_seq_one_letter_code
_entity_poly.pdbx_strand_id
1 'polypeptide(L)'
;MQANGECQRQLMISESGVLALLVHHYVPENRALRQWLTHEVLTVLHDQQSVTLDNPRMSQLQWPGTSLSVLHWRSETWIRLRDMPTVVSEAKPQPKRAIWHRVLRRINRIRSAA
;
A
#
# COMPACT_ATOMS: atom_id res chain seq x y z
N MET A 1 25.00 24.63 -4.46
CA MET A 1 24.80 25.74 -3.51
C MET A 1 25.13 25.22 -2.13
N GLN A 2 26.12 25.79 -1.44
CA GLN A 2 26.50 25.40 -0.09
C GLN A 2 25.52 26.06 0.89
N ALA A 3 24.64 25.27 1.50
CA ALA A 3 23.77 25.75 2.57
C ALA A 3 24.59 25.80 3.87
N ASN A 4 25.09 26.98 4.21
CA ASN A 4 25.85 27.23 5.44
C ASN A 4 24.88 27.47 6.61
N GLY A 5 23.99 26.52 6.87
CA GLY A 5 23.12 26.56 8.06
C GLY A 5 23.80 25.85 9.22
N GLU A 6 24.16 26.57 10.28
CA GLU A 6 24.61 25.94 11.51
C GLU A 6 23.43 25.21 12.18
N CYS A 7 23.59 23.91 12.45
CA CYS A 7 22.61 23.15 13.23
C CYS A 7 22.65 23.60 14.70
N GLN A 8 21.60 24.29 15.14
CA GLN A 8 21.44 24.71 16.53
C GLN A 8 20.39 23.87 17.24
N ARG A 9 20.63 23.54 18.52
CA ARG A 9 19.67 22.82 19.35
C ARG A 9 18.54 23.75 19.76
N GLN A 10 17.36 23.56 19.18
CA GLN A 10 16.16 24.36 19.48
C GLN A 10 15.03 23.47 19.98
N LEU A 11 14.19 24.01 20.85
CA LEU A 11 12.96 23.34 21.27
C LEU A 11 11.95 23.42 20.13
N MET A 12 11.63 22.27 19.54
CA MET A 12 10.64 22.16 18.47
C MET A 12 9.38 21.50 19.00
N ILE A 13 8.24 21.91 18.45
CA ILE A 13 6.95 21.25 18.70
C ILE A 13 6.78 20.19 17.61
N SER A 14 6.38 18.97 18.00
CA SER A 14 6.06 17.94 17.03
C SER A 14 4.79 18.28 16.24
N GLU A 15 4.72 17.84 15.00
CA GLU A 15 3.53 18.01 14.14
C GLU A 15 2.25 17.50 14.82
N SER A 16 2.31 16.30 15.42
CA SER A 16 1.18 15.73 16.16
C SER A 16 0.77 16.60 17.36
N GLY A 17 1.73 17.26 18.02
CA GLY A 17 1.47 18.20 19.10
C GLY A 17 0.75 19.46 18.61
N VAL A 18 1.18 20.01 17.47
CA VAL A 18 0.50 21.15 16.82
C VAL A 18 -0.93 20.76 16.43
N LEU A 19 -1.13 19.60 15.80
CA LEU A 19 -2.47 19.12 15.43
C LEU A 19 -3.37 18.90 16.65
N ALA A 20 -2.85 18.28 17.72
CA ALA A 20 -3.60 18.09 18.96
C ALA A 20 -4.03 19.43 19.57
N LEU A 21 -3.17 20.45 19.55
CA LEU A 21 -3.53 21.80 19.98
C LEU A 21 -4.63 22.42 19.14
N LEU A 22 -4.54 22.29 17.81
CA LEU A 22 -5.54 22.84 16.90
C LEU A 22 -6.94 22.24 17.12
N VAL A 23 -7.00 20.94 17.42
CA VAL A 23 -8.24 20.18 17.64
C VAL A 23 -8.79 20.40 19.05
N HIS A 24 -7.96 20.23 20.07
CA HIS A 24 -8.43 20.18 21.47
C HIS A 24 -8.47 21.54 22.16
N HIS A 25 -7.65 22.51 21.73
CA HIS A 25 -7.52 23.80 22.39
C HIS A 25 -7.94 24.93 21.44
N TYR A 26 -9.23 24.96 21.11
CA TYR A 26 -9.77 25.97 20.23
C TYR A 26 -9.91 27.33 20.93
N VAL A 27 -9.06 28.30 20.56
CA VAL A 27 -9.19 29.71 20.95
C VAL A 27 -9.56 30.55 19.71
N PRO A 28 -10.73 31.23 19.69
CA PRO A 28 -11.20 31.98 18.52
C PRO A 28 -10.37 33.25 18.25
N GLU A 29 -9.79 33.85 19.28
CA GLU A 29 -8.94 35.04 19.19
C GLU A 29 -7.65 34.79 18.38
N ASN A 30 -7.19 33.53 18.34
CA ASN A 30 -5.97 33.11 17.65
C ASN A 30 -6.24 32.59 16.22
N ARG A 31 -7.23 33.14 15.53
CA ARG A 31 -7.57 32.72 14.15
C ARG A 31 -6.40 32.89 13.18
N ALA A 32 -5.64 33.99 13.29
CA ALA A 32 -4.48 34.26 12.45
C ALA A 32 -3.36 33.21 12.65
N LEU A 33 -3.07 32.84 13.91
CA LEU A 33 -2.09 31.80 14.24
C LEU A 33 -2.52 30.45 13.65
N ARG A 34 -3.80 30.10 13.78
CA ARG A 34 -4.36 28.87 13.21
C ARG A 34 -4.23 28.85 11.69
N GLN A 35 -4.60 29.96 11.04
CA GLN A 35 -4.48 30.07 9.59
C GLN A 35 -3.03 29.92 9.15
N TRP A 36 -2.10 30.57 9.83
CA TRP A 36 -0.66 30.46 9.55
C TRP A 36 -0.14 29.03 9.75
N LEU A 37 -0.47 28.38 10.87
CA LEU A 37 -0.07 27.00 11.12
C LEU A 37 -0.63 26.03 10.06
N THR A 38 -1.90 26.16 9.69
CA THR A 38 -2.55 25.24 8.76
C THR A 38 -2.12 25.45 7.31
N HIS A 39 -1.98 26.70 6.86
CA HIS A 39 -1.77 27.00 5.43
C HIS A 39 -0.31 27.24 5.05
N GLU A 40 0.54 27.62 6.00
CA GLU A 40 1.96 27.90 5.74
C GLU A 40 2.86 26.83 6.34
N VAL A 41 2.69 26.51 7.63
CA VAL A 41 3.62 25.60 8.32
C VAL A 41 3.35 24.14 7.96
N LEU A 42 2.12 23.67 8.13
CA LEU A 42 1.77 22.26 7.85
C LEU A 42 1.91 21.92 6.36
N THR A 43 1.63 22.85 5.46
CA THR A 43 1.80 22.64 4.01
C THR A 43 3.27 22.44 3.66
N VAL A 44 4.18 23.26 4.18
CA VAL A 44 5.62 23.13 3.96
C VAL A 44 6.18 21.85 4.58
N LEU A 45 5.75 21.51 5.80
CA LEU A 45 6.17 20.25 6.45
C LEU A 45 5.67 19.03 5.68
N HIS A 46 4.40 19.01 5.28
CA HIS A 46 3.85 17.91 4.50
C HIS A 46 4.46 17.81 3.10
N ASP A 47 4.81 18.93 2.45
CA ASP A 47 5.46 18.89 1.15
C ASP A 47 6.83 18.21 1.25
N GLN A 48 7.66 18.60 2.23
CA GLN A 48 8.93 17.93 2.53
C GLN A 48 8.74 16.46 2.91
N GLN A 49 7.68 16.16 3.65
CA GLN A 49 7.42 14.81 4.10
C GLN A 49 6.84 13.90 3.02
N SER A 50 6.13 14.47 2.04
CA SER A 50 5.63 13.75 0.86
C SER A 50 6.76 13.21 -0.01
N VAL A 51 7.95 13.83 0.05
CA VAL A 51 9.17 13.40 -0.62
C VAL A 51 9.89 12.29 0.15
N THR A 52 9.71 12.23 1.47
CA THR A 52 10.43 11.28 2.36
C THR A 52 9.61 10.07 2.78
N LEU A 53 8.28 10.16 2.78
CA LEU A 53 7.40 9.05 3.11
C LEU A 53 7.06 8.25 1.85
N ASP A 54 7.12 6.91 1.98
CA ASP A 54 6.50 5.93 1.08
C ASP A 54 4.99 6.22 0.97
N ASN A 55 4.61 7.18 0.13
CA ASN A 55 3.21 7.55 -0.06
C ASN A 55 2.40 6.32 -0.49
N PRO A 56 1.14 6.19 -0.05
CA PRO A 56 0.28 5.09 -0.45
C PRO A 56 0.12 5.08 -1.98
N ARG A 57 0.61 4.03 -2.63
CA ARG A 57 0.53 3.86 -4.08
C ARG A 57 -0.42 2.74 -4.42
N MET A 58 -1.45 3.06 -5.21
CA MET A 58 -2.38 2.04 -5.72
C MET A 58 -1.87 1.49 -7.06
N SER A 59 -1.89 0.18 -7.22
CA SER A 59 -1.59 -0.49 -8.50
C SER A 59 -2.61 -1.60 -8.79
N GLN A 60 -2.66 -2.04 -10.04
CA GLN A 60 -3.38 -3.24 -10.44
C GLN A 60 -2.40 -4.42 -10.54
N LEU A 61 -2.70 -5.50 -9.81
CA LEU A 61 -1.97 -6.76 -9.89
C LEU A 61 -2.77 -7.74 -10.76
N GLN A 62 -2.15 -8.26 -11.81
CA GLN A 62 -2.76 -9.30 -12.63
C GLN A 62 -2.82 -10.59 -11.80
N TRP A 63 -4.03 -10.99 -11.42
CA TRP A 63 -4.30 -12.23 -10.70
C TRP A 63 -4.98 -13.23 -11.64
N PRO A 64 -4.82 -14.55 -11.45
CA PRO A 64 -5.50 -15.49 -12.33
C PRO A 64 -7.02 -15.30 -12.23
N GLY A 65 -7.66 -15.07 -13.38
CA GLY A 65 -9.11 -14.82 -13.49
C GLY A 65 -9.59 -13.41 -13.14
N THR A 66 -8.76 -12.49 -12.63
CA THR A 66 -9.18 -11.11 -12.29
C THR A 66 -7.99 -10.15 -12.08
N SER A 67 -8.22 -8.84 -12.16
CA SER A 67 -7.24 -7.84 -11.72
C SER A 67 -7.52 -7.41 -10.28
N LEU A 68 -6.51 -7.45 -9.41
CA LEU A 68 -6.63 -7.06 -8.00
C LEU A 68 -6.11 -5.63 -7.79
N SER A 69 -6.86 -4.84 -7.04
CA SER A 69 -6.38 -3.53 -6.58
C SER A 69 -5.47 -3.73 -5.37
N VAL A 70 -4.24 -3.24 -5.46
CA VAL A 70 -3.20 -3.43 -4.45
C VAL A 70 -2.69 -2.06 -3.99
N LEU A 71 -2.56 -1.90 -2.67
CA LEU A 71 -1.99 -0.71 -2.03
C LEU A 71 -0.57 -1.01 -1.55
N HIS A 72 0.41 -0.28 -2.05
CA HIS A 72 1.78 -0.30 -1.56
C HIS A 72 1.96 0.83 -0.56
N TRP A 73 2.32 0.50 0.68
CA TRP A 73 2.52 1.48 1.73
C TRP A 73 3.55 0.98 2.74
N ARG A 74 4.56 1.82 3.05
CA ARG A 74 5.65 1.52 4.00
C ARG A 74 6.35 0.18 3.71
N SER A 75 6.73 -0.06 2.45
CA SER A 75 7.33 -1.32 2.01
C SER A 75 6.45 -2.59 2.20
N GLU A 76 5.16 -2.44 2.50
CA GLU A 76 4.20 -3.53 2.58
C GLU A 76 3.13 -3.44 1.48
N THR A 77 2.60 -4.61 1.10
CA THR A 77 1.58 -4.75 0.06
C THR A 77 0.26 -5.18 0.68
N TRP A 78 -0.73 -4.31 0.57
CA TRP A 78 -2.05 -4.48 1.16
C TRP A 78 -3.07 -4.81 0.07
N ILE A 79 -3.90 -5.83 0.32
CA ILE A 79 -5.04 -6.19 -0.53
C ILE A 79 -6.31 -5.89 0.26
N ARG A 80 -7.36 -5.46 -0.43
CA ARG A 80 -8.66 -5.25 0.23
C ARG A 80 -9.18 -6.59 0.76
N LEU A 81 -9.60 -6.63 2.02
CA LEU A 81 -10.10 -7.85 2.65
C LEU A 81 -11.27 -8.49 1.88
N ARG A 82 -12.13 -7.66 1.25
CA ARG A 82 -13.23 -8.14 0.40
C ARG A 82 -12.81 -8.93 -0.84
N ASP A 83 -11.57 -8.76 -1.30
CA ASP A 83 -11.04 -9.47 -2.47
C ASP A 83 -10.38 -10.81 -2.07
N MET A 84 -10.20 -11.05 -0.76
CA MET A 84 -9.57 -12.25 -0.19
C MET A 84 -10.28 -13.57 -0.57
N PRO A 85 -11.63 -13.66 -0.63
CA PRO A 85 -12.30 -14.88 -1.06
C PRO A 85 -11.91 -15.33 -2.47
N THR A 86 -11.71 -14.37 -3.38
CA THR A 86 -11.26 -14.63 -4.76
C THR A 86 -9.80 -15.08 -4.79
N VAL A 87 -8.95 -14.44 -3.98
CA VAL A 87 -7.52 -14.78 -3.84
C VAL A 87 -7.33 -16.20 -3.32
N VAL A 88 -8.05 -16.59 -2.25
CA VAL A 88 -7.92 -17.93 -1.65
C VAL A 88 -8.54 -19.02 -2.50
N SER A 89 -9.62 -18.72 -3.21
CA SER A 89 -10.29 -19.71 -4.05
C SER A 89 -9.39 -20.21 -5.18
N GLU A 90 -8.60 -19.32 -5.78
CA GLU A 90 -7.68 -19.65 -6.88
C GLU A 90 -6.32 -20.18 -6.40
N ALA A 91 -5.97 -19.98 -5.12
CA ALA A 91 -4.80 -20.61 -4.50
C ALA A 91 -4.97 -22.14 -4.31
N LYS A 92 -6.19 -22.67 -4.45
CA LYS A 92 -6.39 -24.11 -4.51
C LYS A 92 -5.73 -24.63 -5.79
N PRO A 93 -4.77 -25.58 -5.71
CA PRO A 93 -4.17 -26.15 -6.90
C PRO A 93 -5.28 -26.75 -7.76
N GLN A 94 -5.59 -26.13 -8.90
CA GLN A 94 -6.51 -26.72 -9.84
C GLN A 94 -5.89 -28.06 -10.27
N PRO A 95 -6.60 -29.19 -10.09
CA PRO A 95 -6.09 -30.47 -10.57
C PRO A 95 -5.98 -30.36 -12.08
N LYS A 96 -4.74 -30.27 -12.59
CA LYS A 96 -4.46 -30.36 -14.03
C LYS A 96 -5.11 -31.66 -14.49
N ARG A 97 -6.27 -31.55 -15.18
CA ARG A 97 -7.01 -32.71 -15.72
C ARG A 97 -6.01 -33.57 -16.49
N ALA A 98 -5.68 -34.71 -15.93
CA ALA A 98 -4.55 -35.53 -16.34
C ALA A 98 -4.82 -36.16 -17.71
N ILE A 99 -4.47 -35.49 -18.81
CA ILE A 99 -4.61 -36.00 -20.19
C ILE A 99 -3.96 -37.40 -20.35
N TRP A 100 -3.05 -37.78 -19.45
CA TRP A 100 -2.41 -39.09 -19.28
C TRP A 100 -3.36 -40.30 -19.23
N HIS A 101 -4.58 -40.19 -18.69
CA HIS A 101 -5.52 -41.33 -18.69
C HIS A 101 -6.10 -41.67 -20.08
N ARG A 102 -5.92 -40.79 -21.09
CA ARG A 102 -6.17 -41.16 -22.50
C ARG A 102 -4.94 -41.82 -23.15
N VAL A 103 -3.73 -41.47 -22.72
CA VAL A 103 -2.48 -42.02 -23.27
C VAL A 103 -2.26 -43.46 -22.78
N LEU A 104 -2.51 -43.75 -21.50
CA LEU A 104 -2.36 -45.10 -20.95
C LEU A 104 -3.33 -46.12 -21.57
N ARG A 105 -4.53 -45.69 -21.97
CA ARG A 105 -5.49 -46.57 -22.68
C ARG A 105 -5.03 -46.97 -24.08
N ARG A 106 -4.14 -46.19 -24.72
CA ARG A 106 -3.61 -46.50 -26.06
C ARG A 106 -2.47 -47.51 -26.02
N ILE A 107 -1.69 -47.53 -24.93
CA ILE A 107 -0.56 -48.46 -24.76
C ILE A 107 -1.05 -49.88 -24.42
N ASN A 108 -2.10 -50.02 -23.61
CA ASN A 108 -2.61 -51.34 -23.21
C ASN A 108 -3.37 -52.11 -24.30
N ARG A 109 -3.70 -51.50 -25.45
CA ARG A 109 -4.34 -52.19 -26.58
C ARG A 109 -3.35 -52.88 -27.52
N ILE A 110 -2.06 -52.54 -27.45
CA ILE A 110 -1.03 -53.08 -28.36
C ILE A 110 -0.39 -54.37 -27.81
N ARG A 111 -0.62 -54.73 -26.53
CA ARG A 111 -0.07 -55.95 -25.90
C ARG A 111 -0.97 -57.19 -25.93
N SER A 112 -2.17 -57.11 -26.51
CA SER A 112 -3.11 -58.25 -26.59
C SER A 112 -3.29 -58.81 -28.01
N ALA A 113 -2.40 -58.49 -28.95
CA ALA A 113 -2.42 -59.03 -30.31
C ALA A 113 -1.01 -59.50 -30.73
N ALA A 114 -0.37 -60.27 -29.85
CA ALA A 114 0.78 -61.10 -30.16
C ALA A 114 0.41 -62.55 -29.83
#